data_AF-A0A535BVN1-F1
#
_entry.id   AF-A0A535BVN1-F1
#
_cell.length_a   1.000
_cell.length_b   1.000
_cell.length_c   1.000
_cell.angle_alpha   90.00
_cell.angle_beta   90.00
_cell.angle_gamma   90.00
#
_symmetry.space_group_name_H-M   'P 1'
#
loop_
_entity.id
_entity.type
_entity.pdbx_description
1 polymer ?
#
loop_
_entity_poly.entity_id
_entity_poly.type
_entity_poly.pdbx_seq_one_letter_code
_entity_poly.pdbx_strand_id
1 'polypeptide(L)'
;MMQTIRRGVVAGLLAGLLLAMLDFVTDGTPGRLLPEALHWFGITIADPTISRFAGFFLIIVLGGVFGLIFGALQRERIITISRALLSGLALGFVWWLVFDLLLANIMSHHALFSLDFGRFLSTFPIDLLFGVVLGAIYYQLQQQRAAVAL
;
A
#
# COMPACT_ATOMS: atom_id res chain seq x y z
N MET A 1 -2.08 23.20 -3.68
CA MET A 1 -0.99 22.20 -3.65
C MET A 1 -0.95 21.39 -2.35
N MET A 2 -0.77 22.03 -1.18
CA MET A 2 -0.69 21.33 0.12
C MET A 2 -1.93 20.47 0.43
N GLN A 3 -3.12 20.91 0.00
CA GLN A 3 -4.37 20.22 0.30
C GLN A 3 -4.61 18.94 -0.51
N THR A 4 -4.19 18.87 -1.77
CA THR A 4 -4.31 17.66 -2.60
C THR A 4 -3.35 16.58 -2.11
N ILE A 5 -2.12 16.96 -1.78
CA ILE A 5 -1.11 16.06 -1.21
C ILE A 5 -1.58 15.55 0.17
N ARG A 6 -2.07 16.42 1.04
CA ARG A 6 -2.63 16.01 2.35
C ARG A 6 -3.79 15.02 2.20
N ARG A 7 -4.69 15.21 1.22
CA ARG A 7 -5.77 14.24 0.93
C ARG A 7 -5.21 12.91 0.46
N GLY A 8 -4.17 12.95 -0.38
CA GLY A 8 -3.40 11.80 -0.82
C GLY A 8 -2.88 10.99 0.35
N VAL A 9 -2.15 11.64 1.26
CA VAL A 9 -1.61 11.03 2.47
C VAL A 9 -2.70 10.41 3.33
N VAL A 10 -3.80 11.13 3.59
CA VAL A 10 -4.92 10.60 4.39
C VAL A 10 -5.57 9.39 3.72
N ALA A 11 -5.83 9.46 2.41
CA ALA A 11 -6.39 8.33 1.66
C ALA A 11 -5.44 7.12 1.67
N GLY A 12 -4.14 7.38 1.56
CA GLY A 12 -3.08 6.38 1.66
C GLY A 12 -3.01 5.70 3.01
N LEU A 13 -3.04 6.48 4.09
CA LEU A 13 -3.04 5.95 5.46
C LEU A 13 -4.29 5.10 5.73
N LEU A 14 -5.47 5.54 5.27
CA LEU A 14 -6.71 4.79 5.44
C LEU A 14 -6.73 3.50 4.60
N ALA A 15 -6.29 3.57 3.34
CA ALA A 15 -6.17 2.39 2.49
C ALA A 15 -5.13 1.40 3.04
N GLY A 16 -3.99 1.91 3.53
CA GLY A 16 -2.95 1.11 4.17
C GLY A 16 -3.42 0.48 5.49
N LEU A 17 -4.23 1.18 6.27
CA LEU A 17 -4.86 0.62 7.47
C LEU A 17 -5.82 -0.52 7.12
N LEU A 18 -6.67 -0.34 6.11
CA LEU A 18 -7.58 -1.39 5.64
C LEU A 18 -6.82 -2.62 5.16
N LEU A 19 -5.74 -2.40 4.40
CA LEU A 19 -4.86 -3.47 3.94
C LEU A 19 -4.19 -4.20 5.12
N ALA A 20 -3.60 -3.45 6.06
CA ALA A 20 -2.95 -4.03 7.25
C ALA A 20 -3.94 -4.82 8.13
N MET A 21 -5.19 -4.37 8.23
CA MET A 21 -6.26 -5.11 8.90
C MET A 21 -6.63 -6.40 8.14
N LEU A 22 -6.69 -6.34 6.81
CA LEU A 22 -7.00 -7.49 5.98
C LEU A 22 -5.92 -8.57 6.14
N ASP A 23 -4.63 -8.20 6.02
CA ASP A 23 -3.48 -9.09 6.25
C ASP A 23 -3.47 -9.68 7.67
N PHE A 24 -3.86 -8.88 8.66
CA PHE A 24 -3.98 -9.35 10.04
C PHE A 24 -5.09 -10.39 10.20
N VAL A 25 -6.21 -10.25 9.48
CA VAL A 25 -7.35 -11.18 9.53
C VAL A 25 -7.08 -12.44 8.69
N THR A 26 -6.47 -12.32 7.51
CA THR A 26 -6.25 -13.45 6.59
C THR A 26 -5.07 -14.32 7.03
N ASP A 27 -3.96 -13.71 7.41
CA ASP A 27 -2.68 -14.41 7.61
C ASP A 27 -2.13 -14.28 9.05
N GLY A 28 -2.77 -13.50 9.91
CA GLY A 28 -2.36 -13.28 11.31
C GLY A 28 -0.97 -12.65 11.48
N THR A 29 -0.32 -12.28 10.38
CA THR A 29 1.10 -11.86 10.31
C THR A 29 1.31 -10.76 9.27
N PRO A 30 0.81 -9.54 9.52
CA PRO A 30 1.12 -8.39 8.68
C PRO A 30 2.64 -8.15 8.68
N GLY A 31 3.22 -8.01 7.49
CA GLY A 31 4.68 -7.86 7.32
C GLY A 31 5.46 -9.14 7.64
N ARG A 32 4.96 -10.32 7.26
CA ARG A 32 5.65 -11.62 7.43
C ARG A 32 7.12 -11.65 6.97
N LEU A 33 7.48 -10.82 5.98
CA LEU A 33 8.84 -10.71 5.43
C LEU A 33 9.74 -9.72 6.20
N LEU A 34 9.17 -8.97 7.16
CA LEU A 34 9.88 -7.92 7.91
C LEU A 34 11.02 -8.44 8.79
N PRO A 35 10.91 -9.58 9.51
CA PRO A 35 12.03 -10.13 10.27
C PRO A 35 13.21 -10.49 9.37
N GLU A 36 12.91 -11.06 8.19
CA GLU A 36 13.90 -11.44 7.19
C GLU A 36 14.56 -10.18 6.60
N ALA A 37 13.78 -9.14 6.30
CA ALA A 37 14.27 -7.83 5.89
C ALA A 37 15.21 -7.17 6.92
N LEU A 38 14.84 -7.21 8.20
CA LEU A 38 15.60 -6.57 9.29
C LEU A 38 16.89 -7.33 9.60
N HIS A 39 16.90 -8.65 9.38
CA HIS A 39 18.10 -9.46 9.49
C HIS A 39 19.22 -9.00 8.54
N TRP A 40 18.87 -8.45 7.36
CA TRP A 40 19.85 -7.86 6.43
C TRP A 40 20.56 -6.63 7.00
N PHE A 41 19.92 -5.93 7.93
CA PHE A 41 20.48 -4.76 8.61
C PHE A 41 21.09 -5.10 9.98
N GLY A 42 21.23 -6.40 10.30
CA GLY A 42 21.73 -6.87 11.60
C GLY A 42 20.75 -6.66 12.75
N ILE A 43 19.47 -6.40 12.45
CA ILE A 43 18.42 -6.17 13.45
C ILE A 43 17.63 -7.48 13.62
N THR A 44 17.83 -8.15 14.75
CA THR A 44 17.04 -9.31 15.14
C THR A 44 15.94 -8.90 16.11
N ILE A 45 14.68 -8.95 15.68
CA ILE A 45 13.55 -8.81 16.60
C ILE A 45 13.30 -10.17 17.25
N ALA A 46 13.61 -10.28 18.54
CA ALA A 46 13.46 -11.53 19.29
C ALA A 46 11.99 -11.91 19.57
N ASP A 47 11.08 -10.93 19.61
CA ASP A 47 9.67 -11.17 19.90
C ASP A 47 8.82 -11.13 18.60
N PRO A 48 8.20 -12.27 18.21
CA PRO A 48 7.34 -12.34 17.03
C PRO A 48 6.14 -11.38 17.12
N THR A 49 5.68 -11.04 18.32
CA THR A 49 4.60 -10.06 18.54
C THR A 49 5.03 -8.66 18.07
N ILE A 50 6.24 -8.23 18.46
CA ILE A 50 6.80 -6.94 18.07
C ILE A 50 6.99 -6.89 16.55
N SER A 51 7.42 -7.98 15.93
CA SER A 51 7.60 -8.04 14.48
C SER A 51 6.28 -7.87 13.70
N ARG A 52 5.18 -8.43 14.21
CA ARG A 52 3.84 -8.29 13.61
C ARG A 52 3.33 -6.86 13.72
N PHE A 53 3.49 -6.22 14.87
CA PHE A 53 3.11 -4.82 15.02
C PHE A 53 3.98 -3.91 14.14
N ALA A 54 5.28 -4.16 14.05
CA ALA A 54 6.17 -3.42 13.17
C ALA A 54 5.74 -3.56 11.69
N GLY A 55 5.38 -4.77 11.25
CA GLY A 55 4.86 -5.02 9.91
C GLY A 55 3.53 -4.32 9.65
N PHE A 56 2.61 -4.38 10.61
CA PHE A 56 1.34 -3.66 10.57
C PHE A 56 1.52 -2.15 10.40
N PHE A 57 2.37 -1.53 11.22
CA PHE A 57 2.65 -0.09 11.12
C PHE A 57 3.40 0.25 9.83
N LEU A 58 4.29 -0.62 9.36
CA LEU A 58 4.99 -0.39 8.09
C LEU A 58 4.00 -0.30 6.92
N ILE A 59 3.03 -1.22 6.83
CA ILE A 59 2.02 -1.21 5.75
C ILE A 59 1.24 0.12 5.75
N ILE A 60 0.88 0.62 6.93
CA ILE A 60 0.19 1.92 7.07
C ILE A 60 1.07 3.06 6.57
N VAL A 61 2.35 3.10 6.99
CA VAL A 61 3.30 4.14 6.59
C VAL A 61 3.51 4.12 5.07
N LEU A 62 3.73 2.94 4.50
CA LEU A 62 3.85 2.76 3.06
C LEU A 62 2.58 3.20 2.32
N GLY A 63 1.40 2.85 2.84
CA GLY A 63 0.13 3.31 2.32
C GLY A 63 0.09 4.84 2.26
N GLY A 64 0.56 5.53 3.31
CA GLY A 64 0.72 6.98 3.34
C GLY A 64 1.70 7.52 2.27
N VAL A 65 2.82 6.84 2.04
CA VAL A 65 3.80 7.19 0.98
C VAL A 65 3.17 7.05 -0.41
N PHE A 66 2.47 5.96 -0.68
CA PHE A 66 1.77 5.74 -1.95
C PHE A 66 0.61 6.72 -2.13
N GLY A 67 -0.09 7.06 -1.05
CA GLY A 67 -1.08 8.13 -1.05
C GLY A 67 -0.50 9.50 -1.36
N LEU A 68 0.71 9.80 -0.86
CA LEU A 68 1.44 11.02 -1.21
C LEU A 68 1.72 11.07 -2.71
N ILE A 69 2.25 9.99 -3.28
CA ILE A 69 2.52 9.86 -4.72
C ILE A 69 1.22 10.03 -5.52
N PHE A 70 0.15 9.35 -5.10
CA PHE A 70 -1.18 9.47 -5.71
C PHE A 70 -1.69 10.91 -5.71
N GLY A 71 -1.65 11.59 -4.56
CA GLY A 71 -2.08 12.98 -4.43
C GLY A 71 -1.22 13.97 -5.23
N ALA A 72 0.07 13.69 -5.39
CA ALA A 72 0.98 14.47 -6.22
C ALA A 72 0.67 14.29 -7.72
N LEU A 73 0.42 13.06 -8.18
CA LEU A 73 0.05 12.75 -9.57
C LEU A 73 -1.27 13.40 -9.99
N GLN A 74 -2.15 13.64 -9.02
CA GLN A 74 -3.47 14.21 -9.22
C GLN A 74 -3.52 15.74 -9.06
N ARG A 75 -2.37 16.39 -8.96
CA ARG A 75 -2.26 17.83 -8.74
C ARG A 75 -2.93 18.63 -9.88
N GLU A 76 -3.68 19.66 -9.48
CA GLU A 76 -4.28 20.70 -10.36
C GLU A 76 -5.41 20.26 -11.29
N ARG A 77 -5.98 19.06 -11.10
CA ARG A 77 -7.06 18.57 -11.98
C ARG A 77 -8.35 18.30 -11.21
N ILE A 78 -9.48 18.63 -11.83
CA ILE A 78 -10.79 18.11 -11.42
C ILE A 78 -10.78 16.63 -11.78
N ILE A 79 -10.89 15.78 -10.76
CA ILE A 79 -10.75 14.33 -10.93
C ILE A 79 -12.14 13.73 -11.03
N THR A 80 -12.39 13.00 -12.11
CA THR A 80 -13.56 12.15 -12.25
C THR A 80 -13.32 10.83 -11.52
N ILE A 81 -14.40 10.19 -11.05
CA ILE A 81 -14.29 8.92 -10.33
C ILE A 81 -13.55 7.85 -11.16
N SER A 82 -13.83 7.76 -12.47
CA SER A 82 -13.16 6.82 -13.37
C SER A 82 -11.65 7.02 -13.38
N ARG A 83 -11.19 8.28 -13.38
CA ARG A 83 -9.76 8.57 -13.38
C ARG A 83 -9.11 8.27 -12.03
N ALA A 84 -9.77 8.60 -10.92
CA ALA A 84 -9.29 8.26 -9.59
C ALA A 84 -9.09 6.74 -9.45
N LEU A 85 -10.09 5.97 -9.89
CA LEU A 85 -10.05 4.51 -9.90
C LEU A 85 -8.94 3.96 -10.82
N LEU A 86 -8.83 4.45 -12.06
CA LEU A 86 -7.78 4.01 -13.00
C LEU A 86 -6.38 4.32 -12.48
N SER A 87 -6.16 5.53 -11.95
CA SER A 87 -4.87 5.88 -11.34
C SER A 87 -4.58 5.05 -10.08
N GLY A 88 -5.63 4.69 -9.34
CA GLY A 88 -5.52 3.89 -8.13
C GLY A 88 -5.15 2.46 -8.47
N LEU A 89 -5.84 1.87 -9.43
CA LEU A 89 -5.53 0.56 -10.02
C LEU A 89 -4.10 0.52 -10.56
N ALA A 90 -3.67 1.54 -11.31
CA ALA A 90 -2.31 1.62 -11.81
C ALA A 90 -1.27 1.64 -10.67
N LEU A 91 -1.55 2.37 -9.59
CA LEU A 91 -0.68 2.40 -8.40
C LEU A 91 -0.69 1.09 -7.62
N GLY A 92 -1.85 0.42 -7.49
CA GLY A 92 -1.94 -0.92 -6.91
C GLY A 92 -1.17 -1.95 -7.73
N PHE A 93 -1.24 -1.86 -9.06
CA PHE A 93 -0.44 -2.70 -9.96
C PHE A 93 1.07 -2.44 -9.80
N VAL A 94 1.48 -1.17 -9.73
CA VAL A 94 2.89 -0.81 -9.50
C VAL A 94 3.35 -1.28 -8.13
N TRP A 95 2.52 -1.14 -7.10
CA TRP A 95 2.79 -1.65 -5.77
C TRP A 95 3.03 -3.16 -5.80
N TRP A 96 2.11 -3.93 -6.39
CA TRP A 96 2.25 -5.38 -6.54
C TRP A 96 3.54 -5.76 -7.27
N LEU A 97 3.80 -5.12 -8.42
CA LEU A 97 4.98 -5.42 -9.24
C LEU A 97 6.30 -5.08 -8.52
N VAL A 98 6.33 -4.01 -7.72
CA VAL A 98 7.54 -3.61 -7.00
C VAL A 98 7.74 -4.43 -5.73
N PHE A 99 6.71 -4.59 -4.90
CA PHE A 99 6.86 -5.25 -3.60
C PHE A 99 6.91 -6.76 -3.70
N ASP A 100 6.04 -7.39 -4.50
CA ASP A 100 6.05 -8.85 -4.60
C ASP A 100 7.11 -9.38 -5.55
N LEU A 101 7.44 -8.65 -6.63
CA LEU A 101 8.39 -9.16 -7.62
C LEU A 101 9.82 -8.75 -7.34
N LEU A 102 10.07 -7.50 -6.90
CA LEU A 102 11.44 -7.04 -6.61
C LEU A 102 11.81 -7.31 -5.16
N LEU A 103 10.98 -6.89 -4.19
CA LEU A 103 11.39 -6.94 -2.79
C LEU A 103 11.43 -8.38 -2.25
N ALA A 104 10.40 -9.19 -2.51
CA ALA A 104 10.40 -10.59 -2.06
C ALA A 104 11.54 -11.40 -2.68
N ASN A 105 11.88 -11.14 -3.95
CA ASN A 105 12.92 -11.85 -4.68
C ASN A 105 14.33 -11.42 -4.26
N ILE A 106 14.53 -10.13 -3.95
CA ILE A 106 15.78 -9.64 -3.35
C ILE A 106 15.96 -10.24 -1.95
N MET A 107 14.91 -10.28 -1.12
CA MET A 107 15.04 -10.65 0.29
C MET A 107 15.22 -12.14 0.55
N SER A 108 14.69 -13.02 -0.30
CA SER A 108 14.68 -14.47 -0.08
C SER A 108 15.95 -15.20 -0.53
N HIS A 109 16.96 -14.52 -1.11
CA HIS A 109 18.21 -15.12 -1.65
C HIS A 109 18.01 -16.31 -2.59
N HIS A 110 16.77 -16.55 -3.01
CA HIS A 110 16.43 -17.57 -3.96
C HIS A 110 16.96 -17.12 -5.32
N ALA A 111 17.39 -18.07 -6.15
CA ALA A 111 17.78 -17.76 -7.52
C ALA A 111 16.66 -16.91 -8.13
N LEU A 112 17.00 -15.80 -8.81
CA LEU A 112 16.10 -14.74 -9.31
C LEU A 112 14.81 -15.20 -10.03
N PHE A 113 14.67 -16.51 -10.28
CA PHE A 113 13.61 -17.19 -11.02
C PHE A 113 12.88 -18.30 -10.24
N SER A 114 13.14 -18.57 -8.95
CA SER A 114 12.31 -19.49 -8.17
C SER A 114 11.09 -18.81 -7.54
N LEU A 115 10.45 -17.94 -8.34
CA LEU A 115 9.20 -17.28 -7.97
C LEU A 115 8.13 -18.36 -7.76
N ASP A 116 7.61 -18.44 -6.53
CA ASP A 116 6.35 -19.13 -6.28
C ASP A 116 5.24 -18.31 -6.95
N PHE A 117 4.98 -18.63 -8.20
CA PHE A 117 4.00 -17.96 -9.04
C PHE A 117 2.59 -18.00 -8.42
N GLY A 118 2.29 -19.04 -7.65
CA GLY A 118 1.02 -19.16 -6.92
C GLY A 118 0.90 -18.10 -5.84
N ARG A 119 1.95 -17.91 -5.03
CA ARG A 119 1.99 -16.87 -4.00
C ARG A 119 1.96 -15.46 -4.60
N PHE A 120 2.70 -15.23 -5.68
CA PHE A 120 2.73 -13.97 -6.42
C PHE A 120 1.37 -13.58 -7.02
N LEU A 121 0.61 -14.54 -7.57
CA LEU A 121 -0.75 -14.27 -8.06
C LEU A 121 -1.76 -14.11 -6.93
N SER A 122 -1.52 -14.71 -5.76
CA SER A 122 -2.49 -14.67 -4.66
C SER A 122 -2.61 -13.29 -4.00
N THR A 123 -1.54 -12.48 -4.05
CA THR A 123 -1.48 -11.11 -3.51
C THR A 123 -2.00 -10.06 -4.50
N PHE A 124 -1.98 -10.35 -5.80
CA PHE A 124 -2.45 -9.46 -6.86
C PHE A 124 -3.85 -8.86 -6.63
N PRO A 125 -4.90 -9.63 -6.27
CA PRO A 125 -6.23 -9.06 -6.05
C PRO A 125 -6.27 -8.09 -4.88
N ILE A 126 -5.47 -8.35 -3.84
CA ILE A 126 -5.40 -7.54 -2.62
C ILE A 126 -4.73 -6.19 -2.93
N ASP A 127 -3.64 -6.19 -3.68
CA ASP A 127 -2.94 -4.95 -4.06
C ASP A 127 -3.75 -4.09 -5.04
N LEU A 128 -4.50 -4.73 -5.96
CA LEU A 128 -5.46 -4.01 -6.79
C LEU A 128 -6.60 -3.41 -5.94
N LEU A 129 -7.10 -4.16 -4.96
CA LEU A 129 -8.13 -3.67 -4.03
C LEU A 129 -7.61 -2.46 -3.26
N PHE A 130 -6.36 -2.49 -2.77
CA PHE A 130 -5.71 -1.34 -2.14
C PHE A 130 -5.74 -0.12 -3.07
N GLY A 131 -5.34 -0.29 -4.34
CA GLY A 131 -5.35 0.78 -5.34
C GLY A 131 -6.76 1.37 -5.58
N VAL A 132 -7.78 0.51 -5.68
CA VAL A 132 -9.19 0.92 -5.83
C VAL A 132 -9.66 1.70 -4.61
N VAL A 133 -9.41 1.18 -3.41
CA VAL A 133 -9.79 1.80 -2.14
C VAL A 133 -9.12 3.16 -1.99
N LEU A 134 -7.82 3.27 -2.29
CA LEU A 134 -7.08 4.52 -2.32
C LEU A 134 -7.75 5.56 -3.22
N GLY A 135 -8.05 5.18 -4.47
CA GLY A 135 -8.70 6.05 -5.44
C GLY A 135 -10.11 6.49 -5.01
N ALA A 136 -10.89 5.57 -4.45
CA ALA A 136 -12.25 5.84 -3.98
C ALA A 136 -12.26 6.80 -2.77
N ILE A 137 -11.42 6.54 -1.75
CA ILE A 137 -11.30 7.40 -0.56
C ILE A 137 -10.83 8.80 -0.98
N TYR A 138 -9.81 8.88 -1.85
CA TYR A 138 -9.31 10.17 -2.33
C TYR A 138 -10.40 10.98 -3.04
N TYR A 139 -11.19 10.34 -3.92
CA TYR A 139 -12.29 10.99 -4.62
C TYR A 139 -13.38 11.48 -3.66
N GLN A 140 -13.78 10.66 -2.68
CA GLN A 140 -14.76 11.07 -1.67
C GLN A 140 -14.27 12.27 -0.85
N LEU A 141 -13.01 12.27 -0.41
CA LEU A 141 -12.39 13.39 0.31
C LEU A 141 -12.33 14.67 -0.55
N GLN A 142 -12.24 14.53 -1.87
CA GLN A 142 -12.30 15.67 -2.79
C GLN A 142 -13.72 16.24 -2.93
N GLN A 143 -14.73 15.37 -3.04
CA GLN A 143 -16.14 15.75 -3.20
C GLN A 143 -16.73 16.38 -1.93
N GLN A 144 -16.48 15.81 -0.75
CA GLN A 144 -16.96 16.35 0.52
C GLN A 144 -16.56 17.82 0.72
N ARG A 145 -15.36 18.18 0.26
CA ARG A 145 -14.84 19.54 0.42
C ARG A 145 -15.33 20.51 -0.65
N ALA A 146 -15.70 20.02 -1.83
CA ALA A 146 -16.42 20.82 -2.82
C ALA A 146 -17.83 21.17 -2.32
N ALA A 147 -18.49 20.24 -1.63
CA ALA A 147 -19.82 20.46 -1.04
C ALA A 147 -19.80 21.46 0.14
N VAL A 148 -18.73 21.49 0.95
CA VAL A 148 -18.59 22.43 2.08
C VAL A 148 -18.17 23.85 1.65
N ALA A 149 -17.73 24.02 0.40
CA ALA A 149 -17.30 25.32 -0.14
C ALA A 149 -18.42 26.04 -0.93
N LEU A 150 -19.60 25.44 -1.05
CA LEU A 150 -20.83 26.01 -1.62
C LEU A 150 -21.73 26.51 -0.49
#